data_AF-A0A4P5ULH0-F1
#
_entry.id   AF-A0A4P5ULH0-F1
#
_cell.length_a   1.000
_cell.length_b   1.000
_cell.length_c   1.000
_cell.angle_alpha   90.00
_cell.angle_beta   90.00
_cell.angle_gamma   90.00
#
_symmetry.space_group_name_H-M   'P 1'
#
loop_
_entity.id
_entity.type
_entity.pdbx_description
1 polymer ?
#
loop_
_entity_poly.entity_id
_entity_poly.type
_entity_poly.pdbx_seq_one_letter_code
_entity_poly.pdbx_strand_id
1 'polypeptide(L)'
;MISLGLIFYYGYNNRTKPTTTNKPSAEQQAYSKDFINSNNSEENKAKLSEKYSQAYADSLQSISGSNPSEWNREKVNNACATLLYVNKMGSYSQALQYLALLDEAKANGVNIDDNDYGVNQKLRDEIYAKSKEASDKASQGGS
;
A
#
# COMPACT_ATOMS: atom_id res chain seq x y z
N MET A 1 0.57 25.47 54.39
CA MET A 1 1.02 24.28 53.65
C MET A 1 0.53 24.43 52.22
N ILE A 2 1.46 24.63 51.29
CA ILE A 2 1.19 24.87 49.87
C ILE A 2 1.28 23.52 49.17
N SER A 3 0.16 22.99 48.68
CA SER A 3 0.16 21.88 47.72
C SER A 3 -0.19 22.45 46.36
N LEU A 4 0.84 22.55 45.51
CA LEU A 4 0.77 22.88 44.10
C LEU A 4 0.19 21.67 43.35
N GLY A 5 -1.10 21.74 43.00
CA GLY A 5 -1.70 20.84 42.02
C GLY A 5 -1.23 21.21 40.63
N LEU A 6 -0.28 20.46 40.09
CA LEU A 6 0.17 20.54 38.70
C LEU A 6 -1.01 20.23 37.76
N ILE A 7 -1.52 21.27 37.10
CA ILE A 7 -2.43 21.17 35.97
C ILE A 7 -1.60 20.74 34.78
N PHE A 8 -1.75 19.48 34.33
CA PHE A 8 -1.23 19.05 33.04
C PHE A 8 -2.09 19.64 31.93
N TYR A 9 -1.63 20.78 31.41
CA TYR A 9 -2.08 21.40 30.19
C TYR A 9 -1.56 20.56 29.01
N TYR A 10 -2.24 19.47 28.66
CA TYR A 10 -2.02 18.86 27.35
C TYR A 10 -2.67 19.77 26.31
N GLY A 11 -1.84 20.59 25.69
CA GLY A 11 -2.20 21.39 24.53
C GLY A 11 -2.84 20.49 23.48
N TYR A 12 -4.12 20.74 23.23
CA TYR A 12 -4.77 20.41 21.97
C TYR A 12 -3.99 21.12 20.87
N ASN A 13 -2.98 20.45 20.33
CA ASN A 13 -2.40 20.88 19.06
C ASN A 13 -3.51 20.79 18.03
N ASN A 14 -3.90 21.98 17.55
CA ASN A 14 -4.79 22.20 16.43
C ASN A 14 -4.52 21.15 15.34
N ARG A 15 -5.35 20.11 15.25
CA ARG A 15 -5.49 19.36 14.00
C ARG A 15 -6.21 20.31 13.04
N THR A 16 -5.44 21.22 12.46
CA THR A 16 -5.74 21.72 11.12
C THR A 16 -5.93 20.48 10.27
N LYS A 17 -7.18 20.17 9.89
CA LYS A 17 -7.44 19.18 8.86
C LYS A 17 -6.59 19.60 7.67
N PRO A 18 -5.61 18.82 7.20
CA PRO A 18 -4.94 19.16 5.97
C PRO A 18 -5.97 19.05 4.86
N THR A 19 -6.54 20.19 4.47
CA THR A 19 -7.08 20.40 3.13
C THR A 19 -5.87 20.39 2.19
N THR A 20 -5.40 19.21 1.83
CA THR A 20 -4.43 19.07 0.77
C THR A 20 -5.08 18.32 -0.37
N THR A 21 -5.30 19.03 -1.46
CA THR A 21 -5.26 18.45 -2.81
C THR A 21 -3.89 17.77 -2.91
N ASN A 22 -3.80 16.51 -2.49
CA ASN A 22 -2.56 15.78 -2.30
C ASN A 22 -1.99 15.44 -3.67
N LYS A 23 -1.10 16.29 -4.16
CA LYS A 23 -0.18 15.90 -5.22
C LYS A 23 0.77 14.84 -4.64
N PRO A 24 0.99 13.70 -5.31
CA PRO A 24 1.94 12.69 -4.88
C PRO A 24 3.30 13.30 -4.55
N SER A 25 3.95 12.85 -3.47
CA SER A 25 5.33 13.24 -3.18
C SER A 25 6.27 12.83 -4.31
N ALA A 26 7.43 13.48 -4.44
CA ALA A 26 8.42 13.10 -5.45
C ALA A 26 8.87 11.62 -5.27
N GLU A 27 8.94 11.16 -4.02
CA GLU A 27 9.30 9.79 -3.67
C GLU A 27 8.22 8.79 -4.09
N GLN A 28 6.94 9.09 -3.87
CA GLN A 28 5.82 8.25 -4.31
C GLN A 28 5.75 8.14 -5.84
N GLN A 29 5.99 9.26 -6.54
CA GLN A 29 6.05 9.25 -8.01
C GLN A 29 7.24 8.45 -8.54
N ALA A 30 8.40 8.57 -7.90
CA ALA A 30 9.59 7.80 -8.26
C ALA A 30 9.38 6.30 -8.02
N TYR A 31 8.79 5.95 -6.88
CA TYR A 31 8.39 4.58 -6.56
C TYR A 31 7.48 4.02 -7.65
N SER A 32 6.32 4.66 -7.90
CA SER A 32 5.37 4.18 -8.90
C SER A 32 6.02 4.01 -10.29
N LYS A 33 6.79 5.01 -10.75
CA LYS A 33 7.50 4.95 -12.03
C LYS A 33 8.51 3.80 -12.10
N ASP A 34 9.32 3.62 -11.06
CA ASP A 34 10.34 2.57 -11.00
C ASP A 34 9.70 1.18 -11.09
N PHE A 35 8.54 0.96 -10.45
CA PHE A 35 7.83 -0.32 -10.48
C PHE A 35 7.07 -0.56 -11.79
N ILE A 36 6.39 0.46 -12.33
CA ILE A 36 5.58 0.37 -13.55
C ILE A 36 6.45 0.27 -14.81
N ASN A 37 7.54 1.04 -14.90
CA ASN A 37 8.33 1.17 -16.14
C ASN A 37 9.51 0.20 -16.25
N SER A 38 9.97 -0.37 -15.14
CA SER A 38 11.06 -1.36 -15.21
C SER A 38 10.59 -2.63 -15.92
N ASN A 39 11.51 -3.34 -16.58
CA ASN A 39 11.21 -4.69 -17.06
C ASN A 39 11.23 -5.70 -15.89
N ASN A 40 10.79 -6.93 -16.14
CA ASN A 40 10.73 -7.99 -15.12
C ASN A 40 12.03 -8.81 -15.01
N SER A 41 13.18 -8.25 -15.39
CA SER A 41 14.48 -8.92 -15.21
C SER A 41 14.83 -9.06 -13.72
N GLU A 42 15.57 -10.11 -13.38
CA GLU A 42 16.02 -10.35 -12.01
C GLU A 42 16.93 -9.23 -11.50
N GLU A 43 17.76 -8.63 -12.37
CA GLU A 43 18.59 -7.46 -12.03
C GLU A 43 17.72 -6.27 -11.58
N ASN A 44 16.65 -5.96 -12.31
CA ASN A 44 15.76 -4.87 -11.92
C ASN A 44 14.98 -5.20 -10.65
N LYS A 45 14.53 -6.44 -10.47
CA LYS A 45 13.89 -6.86 -9.22
C LYS A 45 14.82 -6.68 -8.03
N ALA A 46 16.09 -7.06 -8.16
CA ALA A 46 17.10 -6.89 -7.12
C ALA A 46 17.29 -5.40 -6.77
N LYS A 47 17.46 -4.52 -7.78
CA LYS A 47 17.60 -3.07 -7.57
C LYS A 47 16.38 -2.45 -6.90
N LEU A 48 15.17 -2.84 -7.32
CA LEU A 48 13.94 -2.35 -6.72
C LEU A 48 13.77 -2.84 -5.27
N SER A 49 14.09 -4.10 -5.02
CA SER A 49 14.06 -4.68 -3.67
C SER A 49 15.04 -3.96 -2.74
N GLU A 50 16.28 -3.76 -3.17
CA GLU A 50 17.29 -3.01 -2.41
C GLU A 50 16.82 -1.59 -2.08
N LYS A 51 16.23 -0.91 -3.07
CA LYS A 51 15.81 0.49 -2.94
C LYS A 51 14.53 0.68 -2.11
N TYR A 52 13.60 -0.27 -2.17
CA TYR A 52 12.23 -0.06 -1.68
C TYR A 52 11.75 -1.09 -0.65
N SER A 53 12.57 -2.07 -0.26
CA SER A 53 12.21 -3.08 0.75
C SER A 53 11.81 -2.47 2.10
N GLN A 54 12.47 -1.41 2.55
CA GLN A 54 12.11 -0.72 3.79
C GLN A 54 10.74 -0.03 3.67
N ALA A 55 10.51 0.73 2.59
CA ALA A 55 9.22 1.38 2.34
C ALA A 55 8.07 0.36 2.21
N TYR A 56 8.36 -0.80 1.62
CA TYR A 56 7.44 -1.94 1.58
C TYR A 56 7.13 -2.46 2.99
N ALA A 57 8.14 -2.69 3.84
CA ALA A 57 7.97 -3.16 5.20
C ALA A 57 7.15 -2.18 6.06
N ASP A 58 7.43 -0.88 5.96
CA ASP A 58 6.70 0.17 6.66
C ASP A 58 5.24 0.24 6.20
N SER A 59 5.00 0.14 4.89
CA SER A 59 3.64 0.09 4.32
C SER A 59 2.87 -1.13 4.83
N LEU A 60 3.52 -2.29 4.87
CA LEU A 60 3.00 -3.54 5.39
C LEU A 60 2.60 -3.43 6.87
N GLN A 61 3.48 -2.87 7.69
CA GLN A 61 3.23 -2.66 9.11
C GLN A 61 2.06 -1.69 9.32
N SER A 62 1.95 -0.67 8.48
CA SER A 62 0.85 0.27 8.52
C SER A 62 -0.49 -0.42 8.22
N ILE A 63 -0.58 -1.28 7.20
CA ILE A 63 -1.85 -1.92 6.84
C ILE A 63 -2.19 -3.14 7.70
N SER A 64 -1.19 -3.82 8.27
CA SER A 64 -1.39 -5.04 9.05
C SER A 64 -2.26 -4.78 10.29
N GLY A 65 -3.33 -5.56 10.45
CA GLY A 65 -4.25 -5.45 11.58
C GLY A 65 -5.13 -4.19 11.59
N SER A 66 -5.08 -3.37 10.54
CA SER A 66 -5.95 -2.20 10.41
C SER A 66 -7.30 -2.58 9.78
N ASN A 67 -8.36 -1.88 10.15
CA ASN A 67 -9.72 -2.11 9.64
C ASN A 67 -9.90 -1.44 8.25
N PRO A 68 -10.09 -2.19 7.15
CA PRO A 68 -10.22 -1.65 5.79
C PRO A 68 -11.39 -0.67 5.62
N SER A 69 -12.46 -0.83 6.39
CA SER A 69 -13.62 0.07 6.34
C SER A 69 -13.36 1.48 6.85
N GLU A 70 -12.27 1.68 7.61
CA GLU A 70 -11.88 2.97 8.19
C GLU A 70 -10.62 3.56 7.55
N TRP A 71 -10.17 2.97 6.43
CA TRP A 71 -8.95 3.40 5.78
C TRP A 71 -9.06 4.84 5.27
N ASN A 72 -8.07 5.64 5.65
CA ASN A 72 -7.82 6.94 5.06
C ASN A 72 -6.93 6.78 3.81
N ARG A 73 -6.72 7.89 3.09
CA ARG A 73 -5.87 7.92 1.88
C ARG A 73 -4.46 7.38 2.11
N GLU A 74 -3.87 7.59 3.28
CA GLU A 74 -2.54 7.07 3.59
C GLU A 74 -2.53 5.53 3.63
N LYS A 75 -3.53 4.90 4.26
CA LYS A 75 -3.66 3.43 4.27
C LYS A 75 -3.90 2.88 2.87
N VAL A 76 -4.73 3.55 2.07
CA VAL A 76 -4.94 3.21 0.65
C VAL A 76 -3.61 3.30 -0.11
N ASN A 77 -2.86 4.38 0.04
CA ASN A 77 -1.55 4.56 -0.57
C ASN A 77 -0.57 3.45 -0.19
N ASN A 78 -0.51 3.09 1.09
CA ASN A 78 0.36 2.02 1.58
C ASN A 78 -0.05 0.67 0.98
N ALA A 79 -1.35 0.35 0.95
CA ALA A 79 -1.85 -0.87 0.29
C ALA A 79 -1.51 -0.90 -1.21
N CYS A 80 -1.64 0.22 -1.92
CA CYS A 80 -1.27 0.34 -3.32
C CYS A 80 0.25 0.20 -3.55
N ALA A 81 1.09 0.77 -2.68
CA ALA A 81 2.54 0.63 -2.74
C ALA A 81 2.98 -0.83 -2.54
N THR A 82 2.39 -1.49 -1.54
CA THR A 82 2.59 -2.90 -1.24
C THR A 82 2.17 -3.76 -2.43
N LEU A 83 1.01 -3.48 -3.03
CA LEU A 83 0.50 -4.19 -4.21
C LEU A 83 1.44 -4.08 -5.43
N LEU A 84 1.97 -2.88 -5.71
CA LEU A 84 2.97 -2.67 -6.76
C LEU A 84 4.25 -3.47 -6.50
N TYR A 85 4.72 -3.47 -5.25
CA TYR A 85 5.91 -4.20 -4.85
C TYR A 85 5.78 -5.70 -5.13
N VAL A 86 4.73 -6.32 -4.59
CA VAL A 86 4.54 -7.78 -4.71
C VAL A 86 4.25 -8.22 -6.14
N ASN A 87 3.50 -7.43 -6.90
CA ASN A 87 3.29 -7.67 -8.33
C ASN A 87 4.64 -7.71 -9.07
N LYS A 88 5.53 -6.77 -8.77
CA LYS A 88 6.81 -6.69 -9.46
C LYS A 88 7.80 -7.77 -9.06
N MET A 89 7.81 -8.13 -7.78
CA MET A 89 8.64 -9.23 -7.28
C MET A 89 8.10 -10.61 -7.72
N GLY A 90 6.83 -10.70 -8.13
CA GLY A 90 6.17 -11.95 -8.48
C GLY A 90 5.64 -12.73 -7.27
N SER A 91 5.50 -12.06 -6.12
CA SER A 91 4.97 -12.63 -4.87
C SER A 91 3.44 -12.60 -4.87
N TYR A 92 2.84 -13.37 -5.77
CA TYR A 92 1.42 -13.27 -6.10
C TYR A 92 0.44 -13.75 -5.01
N SER A 93 0.87 -14.63 -4.10
CA SER A 93 0.05 -15.06 -2.96
C SER A 93 -0.27 -13.89 -2.03
N GLN A 94 0.70 -13.02 -1.79
CA GLN A 94 0.53 -11.80 -1.01
C GLN A 94 -0.29 -10.76 -1.79
N ALA A 95 -0.15 -10.70 -3.12
CA ALA A 95 -0.93 -9.79 -3.96
C ALA A 95 -2.44 -10.04 -3.86
N LEU A 96 -2.89 -11.31 -3.81
CA LEU A 96 -4.32 -11.63 -3.64
C LEU A 96 -4.87 -11.13 -2.31
N GLN A 97 -4.08 -11.24 -1.22
CA GLN A 97 -4.49 -10.75 0.09
C GLN A 97 -4.69 -9.22 0.07
N TYR A 98 -3.78 -8.46 -0.54
CA TYR A 98 -3.92 -7.00 -0.59
C TYR A 98 -5.04 -6.54 -1.51
N LEU A 99 -5.29 -7.27 -2.61
CA LEU A 99 -6.46 -7.03 -3.45
C LEU A 99 -7.76 -7.22 -2.65
N ALA A 100 -7.87 -8.29 -1.87
CA ALA A 100 -9.05 -8.53 -1.03
C ALA A 100 -9.28 -7.42 0.01
N LEU A 101 -8.20 -6.91 0.64
CA LEU A 101 -8.33 -5.78 1.58
C LEU A 101 -8.77 -4.48 0.89
N LEU A 102 -8.28 -4.21 -0.33
CA LEU A 102 -8.70 -3.05 -1.12
C LEU A 102 -10.16 -3.18 -1.56
N ASP A 103 -10.60 -4.37 -1.96
CA ASP A 103 -11.99 -4.64 -2.32
C ASP A 103 -12.92 -4.50 -1.12
N GLU A 104 -12.50 -4.94 0.07
CA GLU A 104 -13.22 -4.71 1.33
C GLU A 104 -13.32 -3.22 1.65
N ALA A 105 -12.23 -2.46 1.56
CA ALA A 105 -12.25 -1.01 1.75
C ALA A 105 -13.20 -0.32 0.77
N LYS A 106 -13.15 -0.71 -0.52
CA LYS A 106 -14.03 -0.20 -1.56
C LYS A 106 -15.50 -0.52 -1.30
N ALA A 107 -15.81 -1.74 -0.87
CA ALA A 107 -17.17 -2.16 -0.51
C ALA A 107 -17.74 -1.35 0.67
N ASN A 108 -16.86 -0.85 1.56
CA ASN A 108 -17.21 0.02 2.68
C ASN A 108 -17.19 1.52 2.34
N GLY A 109 -17.04 1.89 1.07
CA GLY A 109 -17.12 3.28 0.60
C GLY A 109 -15.80 4.06 0.63
N VAL A 110 -14.67 3.41 0.91
CA VAL A 110 -13.35 4.04 0.80
C VAL A 110 -13.01 4.22 -0.68
N ASN A 111 -12.57 5.42 -1.06
CA ASN A 111 -12.15 5.71 -2.43
C ASN A 111 -10.72 5.19 -2.68
N ILE A 112 -10.61 3.92 -3.07
CA ILE A 112 -9.31 3.28 -3.33
C ILE A 112 -8.64 3.74 -4.64
N ASP A 113 -9.37 4.39 -5.54
CA ASP A 113 -8.85 4.92 -6.80
C ASP A 113 -8.20 6.30 -6.62
N ASP A 114 -8.44 6.97 -5.49
CA ASP A 114 -7.71 8.17 -5.07
C ASP A 114 -6.41 7.80 -4.35
N ASN A 115 -5.40 7.38 -5.12
CA ASN A 115 -4.08 7.03 -4.61
C ASN A 115 -2.92 7.66 -5.40
N ASP A 116 -1.81 7.88 -4.71
CA ASP A 116 -0.64 8.59 -5.23
C ASP A 116 0.26 7.71 -6.11
N TYR A 117 0.01 6.40 -6.12
CA TYR A 117 0.80 5.42 -6.86
C TYR A 117 0.23 5.11 -8.26
N GLY A 118 -0.91 5.70 -8.63
CA GLY A 118 -1.55 5.50 -9.93
C GLY A 118 -2.14 4.11 -10.12
N VAL A 119 -2.38 3.38 -9.03
CA VAL A 119 -2.96 2.04 -9.06
C VAL A 119 -4.47 2.16 -9.31
N ASN A 120 -4.89 1.89 -10.54
CA ASN A 120 -6.30 1.92 -10.95
C ASN A 120 -6.89 0.50 -11.04
N GLN A 121 -8.19 0.41 -11.33
CA GLN A 121 -8.88 -0.87 -11.49
C GLN A 121 -8.21 -1.77 -12.52
N LYS A 122 -7.81 -1.24 -13.68
CA LYS A 122 -7.15 -2.01 -14.73
C LYS A 122 -5.88 -2.71 -14.21
N LEU A 123 -5.04 -1.98 -13.48
CA LEU A 123 -3.83 -2.56 -12.91
C LEU A 123 -4.15 -3.61 -11.82
N ARG A 124 -5.17 -3.37 -10.98
CA ARG A 124 -5.62 -4.36 -9.99
C ARG A 124 -6.12 -5.65 -10.66
N ASP A 125 -6.87 -5.54 -11.74
CA ASP A 125 -7.36 -6.69 -12.52
C ASP A 125 -6.22 -7.46 -13.18
N GLU A 126 -5.23 -6.75 -13.74
CA GLU A 126 -4.02 -7.37 -14.29
C GLU A 126 -3.23 -8.15 -13.23
N ILE A 127 -3.11 -7.59 -12.03
CA ILE A 127 -2.44 -8.26 -10.91
C ILE A 127 -3.24 -9.47 -10.46
N TYR A 128 -4.57 -9.34 -10.33
CA TYR A 128 -5.46 -10.46 -9.99
C TYR A 128 -5.31 -11.61 -10.97
N ALA A 129 -5.35 -11.33 -12.28
CA ALA A 129 -5.23 -12.35 -13.32
C ALA A 129 -3.88 -13.09 -13.25
N LYS A 130 -2.77 -12.34 -13.12
CA LYS A 130 -1.43 -12.92 -12.96
C LYS A 130 -1.33 -13.74 -11.68
N SER A 131 -1.92 -13.26 -10.59
CA SER A 131 -1.93 -13.99 -9.33
C SER A 131 -2.72 -15.27 -9.39
N LYS A 132 -3.86 -15.25 -10.09
CA LYS A 132 -4.69 -16.43 -10.30
C LYS A 132 -3.96 -17.47 -11.14
N GLU A 133 -3.34 -17.07 -12.24
CA GLU A 133 -2.50 -17.94 -13.08
C GLU A 133 -1.34 -18.56 -12.29
N ALA A 134 -0.65 -17.76 -11.47
CA ALA A 134 0.45 -18.25 -10.62
C ALA A 134 -0.05 -19.27 -9.58
N SER A 135 -1.20 -19.01 -8.96
CA SER A 135 -1.83 -19.94 -8.02
C SER A 135 -2.23 -21.25 -8.69
N ASP A 136 -2.87 -21.18 -9.87
CA ASP A 136 -3.37 -22.36 -10.57
C ASP A 136 -2.21 -23.25 -11.06
N LYS A 137 -1.11 -22.66 -11.52
CA LYS A 137 0.13 -23.40 -11.85
C LYS A 137 0.74 -24.10 -10.64
N ALA A 138 0.76 -23.45 -9.48
CA ALA A 138 1.26 -24.06 -8.25
C ALA A 138 0.40 -25.27 -7.83
N SER A 139 -0.92 -25.24 -8.07
CA SER A 139 -1.81 -26.36 -7.81
C SER A 139 -1.69 -27.52 -8.81
N GLN A 140 -1.22 -27.27 -10.03
CA GLN A 140 -1.04 -28.31 -11.07
C GLN A 140 0.34 -28.97 -11.06
N GLY A 141 1.37 -28.31 -10.52
CA GLY A 141 2.74 -28.86 -10.39
C GLY A 141 2.95 -29.76 -9.18
N GLY A 142 1.94 -29.91 -8.32
CA GLY A 142 1.94 -30.82 -7.17
C GLY A 142 1.04 -32.02 -7.42
N SER A 143 1.49 -32.98 -8.21
CA SER A 143 0.89 -34.32 -8.35
C SER A 143 1.95 -35.33 -8.74
#